data_AF-A0A833RXQ7-F1
#
_entry.id   AF-A0A833RXQ7-F1
#
_cell.length_a   1.000
_cell.length_b   1.000
_cell.length_c   1.000
_cell.angle_alpha   90.00
_cell.angle_beta   90.00
_cell.angle_gamma   90.00
#
_symmetry.space_group_name_H-M   'P 1'
#
loop_
_entity.id
_entity.type
_entity.pdbx_description
1 polymer ?
#
loop_
_entity_poly.entity_id
_entity_poly.type
_entity_poly.pdbx_seq_one_letter_code
_entity_poly.pdbx_strand_id
1 'polypeptide(L)'
;MIKDMADDEAIQATNDDASECKRYAVQLGYWSDPFINFFVKQTGRKAPEINRGYYARVKGIEVFVDKFLKNMIETIRDTADLSS
;
A
#
# COMPACT_ATOMS: atom_id res chain seq x y z
N MET A 1 14.02 -29.14 -0.55
CA MET A 1 15.06 -28.36 -1.27
C MET A 1 14.57 -27.84 -2.61
N ILE A 2 14.29 -28.65 -3.64
CA ILE A 2 13.79 -28.10 -4.93
C ILE A 2 12.37 -27.49 -4.80
N LYS A 3 11.50 -28.11 -4.00
CA LYS A 3 10.13 -27.63 -3.77
C LYS A 3 10.09 -26.26 -3.07
N ASP A 4 10.91 -26.10 -2.04
CA ASP A 4 10.91 -24.88 -1.21
C ASP A 4 11.37 -23.65 -2.02
N MET A 5 12.32 -23.82 -2.95
CA MET A 5 12.78 -22.74 -3.83
C MET A 5 11.71 -22.30 -4.84
N ALA A 6 10.95 -23.24 -5.40
CA ALA A 6 9.87 -22.93 -6.33
C ALA A 6 8.70 -22.22 -5.64
N ASP A 7 8.42 -22.59 -4.38
CA ASP A 7 7.40 -21.92 -3.56
C ASP A 7 7.82 -20.47 -3.22
N ASP A 8 9.10 -20.25 -2.88
CA ASP A 8 9.65 -18.90 -2.62
C ASP A 8 9.62 -18.00 -3.87
N GLU A 9 9.92 -18.54 -5.05
CA GLU A 9 9.82 -17.81 -6.32
C GLU A 9 8.38 -17.39 -6.62
N ALA A 10 7.40 -18.27 -6.39
CA ALA A 10 5.99 -17.95 -6.60
C ALA A 10 5.49 -16.85 -5.64
N ILE A 11 5.96 -16.85 -4.39
CA ILE A 11 5.65 -15.81 -3.41
C ILE A 11 6.20 -14.45 -3.86
N GLN A 12 7.45 -14.41 -4.34
CA GLN A 12 8.09 -13.20 -4.84
C GLN A 12 7.37 -12.66 -6.08
N ALA A 13 7.03 -13.52 -7.03
CA ALA A 13 6.29 -13.14 -8.24
C ALA A 13 4.94 -12.48 -7.90
N THR A 14 4.24 -12.98 -6.87
CA THR A 14 2.96 -12.40 -6.43
C THR A 14 3.14 -11.00 -5.85
N ASN A 15 4.24 -10.74 -5.14
CA ASN A 15 4.56 -9.41 -4.64
C ASN A 15 4.89 -8.44 -5.79
N ASP A 16 5.65 -8.90 -6.78
CA ASP A 16 6.00 -8.11 -7.95
C ASP A 16 4.74 -7.72 -8.72
N ASP A 17 3.86 -8.68 -9.02
CA ASP A 17 2.56 -8.43 -9.66
C ASP A 17 1.71 -7.40 -8.90
N ALA A 18 1.67 -7.49 -7.57
CA ALA A 18 0.93 -6.54 -6.74
C ALA A 18 1.54 -5.13 -6.79
N SER A 19 2.87 -5.05 -6.75
CA SER A 19 3.61 -3.79 -6.86
C SER A 19 3.37 -3.15 -8.21
N GLU A 20 3.41 -3.95 -9.28
CA GLU A 20 3.17 -3.48 -10.64
C GLU A 20 1.77 -2.91 -10.84
N CYS A 21 0.75 -3.57 -10.28
CA CYS A 21 -0.63 -3.11 -10.33
C CYS A 21 -0.80 -1.78 -9.59
N LYS A 22 -0.16 -1.64 -8.42
CA LYS A 22 -0.15 -0.37 -7.70
C LYS A 22 0.49 0.75 -8.52
N ARG A 23 1.65 0.50 -9.12
CA ARG A 23 2.34 1.51 -9.95
C ARG A 23 1.51 1.94 -11.15
N TYR A 24 0.86 1.00 -11.83
CA TYR A 24 -0.02 1.34 -12.96
C TYR A 24 -1.20 2.23 -12.52
N ALA A 25 -1.84 1.89 -11.40
CA ALA A 25 -2.94 2.67 -10.85
C ALA A 25 -2.51 4.08 -10.41
N VAL A 26 -1.32 4.22 -9.79
CA VAL A 26 -0.72 5.53 -9.46
C VAL A 26 -0.47 6.36 -10.72
N GLN A 27 0.09 5.75 -11.77
CA GLN A 27 0.34 6.43 -13.04
C GLN A 27 -0.96 6.97 -13.66
N LEU A 28 -2.08 6.26 -13.49
CA LEU A 28 -3.41 6.69 -13.93
C LEU A 28 -4.10 7.68 -12.97
N GLY A 29 -3.46 8.06 -11.87
CA GLY A 29 -3.96 9.05 -10.93
C GLY A 29 -5.04 8.53 -9.97
N TYR A 30 -5.14 7.21 -9.75
CA TYR A 30 -6.05 6.67 -8.73
C TYR A 30 -5.68 7.18 -7.33
N TRP A 31 -4.39 7.30 -7.03
CA TRP A 31 -3.89 8.04 -5.87
C TRP A 31 -2.49 8.60 -6.18
N SER A 32 -1.98 9.46 -5.29
CA SER A 32 -0.64 10.03 -5.41
C SER A 32 0.35 9.22 -4.58
N ASP A 33 1.36 8.69 -5.25
CA ASP A 33 2.54 8.10 -4.62
C ASP A 33 3.77 8.55 -5.43
N PRO A 34 4.51 9.58 -4.97
CA PRO A 34 5.66 10.10 -5.68
C PRO A 34 6.91 9.22 -5.53
N PHE A 35 6.81 8.07 -4.85
CA PHE A 35 7.94 7.21 -4.52
C PHE A 35 7.91 5.86 -5.24
N ILE A 36 6.74 5.34 -5.58
CA ILE A 36 6.59 4.00 -6.21
C ILE A 36 7.37 3.85 -7.52
N ASN A 37 7.66 4.96 -8.20
CA ASN A 37 8.45 4.96 -9.43
C ASN A 37 9.92 4.54 -9.22
N PHE A 38 10.47 4.71 -8.01
CA PHE A 38 11.84 4.30 -7.68
C PHE A 38 11.97 2.79 -7.43
N PHE A 39 10.87 2.10 -7.11
CA PHE A 39 10.91 0.70 -6.70
C PHE A 39 10.45 -0.28 -7.79
N VAL A 40 9.57 0.13 -8.71
CA VAL A 40 8.75 -0.87 -9.44
C VAL A 40 8.90 -0.97 -10.97
N LYS A 41 9.76 -0.29 -11.73
CA LYS A 41 9.69 -0.24 -13.23
C LYS A 41 8.30 0.05 -13.85
N GLN A 42 8.26 0.56 -15.08
CA GLN A 42 6.97 0.83 -15.73
C GLN A 42 6.31 -0.46 -16.20
N THR A 43 4.99 -0.54 -16.07
CA THR A 43 4.23 -1.80 -16.23
C THR A 43 3.19 -1.67 -17.33
N GLY A 44 2.77 -2.83 -17.86
CA GLY A 44 1.72 -2.90 -18.87
C GLY A 44 0.35 -2.47 -18.33
N ARG A 45 -0.60 -2.26 -19.25
CA ARG A 45 -1.97 -1.90 -18.89
C ARG A 45 -2.61 -2.97 -18.01
N LYS A 46 -3.21 -2.56 -16.88
CA LYS A 46 -4.07 -3.42 -16.04
C LYS A 46 -5.54 -3.03 -16.24
N ALA A 47 -6.45 -3.99 -16.07
CA ALA A 47 -7.88 -3.76 -16.26
C ALA A 47 -8.43 -2.73 -15.24
N PRO A 48 -9.44 -1.90 -15.60
CA PRO A 48 -9.94 -0.85 -14.72
C PRO A 48 -10.41 -1.34 -13.34
N GLU A 49 -11.04 -2.50 -13.28
CA GLU A 49 -11.50 -3.15 -12.05
C GLU A 49 -10.35 -3.53 -11.11
N ILE A 50 -9.18 -3.91 -11.65
CA ILE A 50 -7.97 -4.18 -10.87
C ILE A 50 -7.50 -2.88 -10.21
N ASN A 51 -7.43 -1.79 -10.97
CA ASN A 51 -7.00 -0.48 -10.44
C ASN A 51 -7.96 0.03 -9.35
N ARG A 52 -9.28 -0.13 -9.55
CA ARG A 52 -10.29 0.19 -8.54
C ARG A 52 -10.13 -0.65 -7.28
N GLY A 53 -9.85 -1.95 -7.41
CA GLY A 53 -9.60 -2.83 -6.28
C GLY A 53 -8.36 -2.41 -5.47
N TYR A 54 -7.25 -2.10 -6.15
CA TYR A 54 -6.04 -1.60 -5.49
C TYR A 54 -6.23 -0.23 -4.84
N TYR A 55 -6.98 0.67 -5.47
CA TYR A 55 -7.34 1.94 -4.86
C TYR A 55 -8.12 1.73 -3.55
N ALA A 56 -9.17 0.91 -3.58
CA ALA A 56 -9.97 0.61 -2.39
C ALA A 56 -9.10 -0.02 -1.28
N ARG A 57 -8.18 -0.93 -1.63
CA ARG A 57 -7.22 -1.53 -0.71
C ARG A 57 -6.31 -0.48 -0.06
N VAL A 58 -5.70 0.39 -0.86
CA VAL A 58 -4.78 1.45 -0.38
C VAL A 58 -5.54 2.42 0.53
N LYS A 59 -6.67 2.96 0.05
CA LYS A 59 -7.48 3.91 0.84
C LYS A 59 -8.04 3.30 2.12
N GLY A 60 -8.44 2.03 2.08
CA GLY A 60 -8.86 1.31 3.27
C GLY A 60 -7.77 1.32 4.35
N ILE A 61 -6.54 0.95 3.99
CA ILE A 61 -5.40 0.94 4.92
C ILE A 61 -5.07 2.35 5.41
N GLU A 62 -5.00 3.34 4.51
CA GLU A 62 -4.74 4.75 4.88
C GLU A 62 -5.73 5.25 5.93
N VAL A 63 -7.03 4.97 5.77
CA VAL A 63 -8.07 5.37 6.73
C VAL A 63 -7.81 4.79 8.12
N PHE A 64 -7.39 3.53 8.22
CA PHE A 64 -7.10 2.91 9.51
C PHE A 64 -5.83 3.47 10.15
N VAL A 65 -4.78 3.68 9.36
CA VAL A 65 -3.52 4.28 9.85
C VAL A 65 -3.78 5.70 10.34
N ASP A 66 -4.48 6.53 9.56
CA ASP A 66 -4.81 7.90 9.92
C ASP A 66 -5.61 7.98 11.21
N LYS A 67 -6.64 7.12 11.36
CA LYS A 67 -7.44 7.06 12.59
C LYS A 67 -6.62 6.63 13.79
N PHE A 68 -5.79 5.61 13.62
CA PHE A 68 -4.93 5.12 14.70
C PHE A 68 -3.97 6.22 15.19
N LEU A 69 -3.32 6.92 14.27
CA LEU A 69 -2.40 8.01 14.60
C LEU A 69 -3.12 9.20 15.25
N LYS A 70 -4.29 9.59 14.74
CA LYS A 70 -5.09 10.67 15.35
C LYS A 70 -5.49 10.35 16.78
N ASN A 71 -6.06 9.16 17.00
CA ASN A 71 -6.47 8.73 18.33
C ASN A 71 -5.27 8.65 19.29
N MET A 72 -4.10 8.20 18.82
CA MET A 72 -2.88 8.18 19.62
C MET A 72 -2.44 9.59 20.03
N ILE A 73 -2.45 10.54 19.09
CA ILE A 73 -2.05 11.92 19.35
C ILE A 73 -3.02 12.59 20.33
N GLU A 74 -4.33 12.38 20.17
CA GLU A 74 -5.36 12.85 21.11
C GLU A 74 -5.12 12.28 22.52
N THR A 75 -4.89 10.97 22.63
CA THR A 75 -4.59 10.32 23.92
C THR A 75 -3.35 10.91 24.60
N ILE A 76 -2.28 11.18 23.84
CA ILE A 76 -1.05 11.78 24.39
C ILE A 76 -1.31 13.21 24.89
N ARG A 77 -2.09 14.01 24.15
CA ARG A 77 -2.45 15.38 24.55
C ARG A 77 -3.28 15.40 25.83
N ASP A 78 -4.31 14.56 25.89
CA ASP A 78 -5.16 14.44 27.09
C ASP A 78 -4.33 14.05 28.33
N THR A 79 -3.32 13.19 28.15
CA THR A 79 -2.42 12.79 29.23
C THR A 79 -1.47 13.91 29.65
N ALA A 80 -1.01 14.73 28.70
CA ALA A 80 -0.13 15.87 28.98
C ALA A 80 -0.87 17.00 29.72
N ASP A 81 -2.11 17.29 29.35
CA ASP A 81 -2.94 18.32 30.00
C ASP A 81 -3.36 17.93 31.43
N LEU A 82 -3.44 16.63 31.75
CA LEU A 82 -3.65 16.14 33.12
C LEU A 82 -2.39 16.26 34.01
N SER A 83 -1.22 16.53 33.43
CA SER A 83 0.05 16.68 34.15
C SER A 83 0.43 18.13 34.47
N SER A 84 -0.36 19.11 33.98
CA SER A 84 -0.26 20.55 34.27
C SER A 84 -1.34 21.02 35.23
#